data_AF-A0A3S0PRH3-F1
#
_entry.id   AF-A0A3S0PRH3-F1
#
_cell.length_a   1.000
_cell.length_b   1.000
_cell.length_c   1.000
_cell.angle_alpha   90.00
_cell.angle_beta   90.00
_cell.angle_gamma   90.00
#
_symmetry.space_group_name_H-M   'P 1'
#
loop_
_entity.id
_entity.type
_entity.pdbx_description
1 polymer ?
#
loop_
_entity_poly.entity_id
_entity_poly.type
_entity_poly.pdbx_seq_one_letter_code
_entity_poly.pdbx_strand_id
1 'polypeptide(L)'
;MSDKISTTALAKLRDLDAKDLFSELKIAGYINRGEDGWVLTELGKKFGGEYVNHTKFGQFIVWPENLLIDSTATSGNTLSATQIGQRFSLSAKKINQLLQELGWIEKSDDGWSVTASGLTAAGYQREDKESGQKFVVWHDSIIRNKRLRQSVVEFSGQDAEAHATDKSLSSFRQKFEAKHRTLDGHYVRSKGELIIDNWLYMNGIVHAYDRQLPIEEDVLSDFYLPSGKVYLQYWGNDSGNMNEQQQTSIRDIYQAHQFPLIEIYPDQIDQLDSVLPPKLKAFGIKAY
;
A
#
# COMPACT_ATOMS: atom_id res chain seq x y z
N MET A 1 14.77 -25.78 0.52
CA MET A 1 13.72 -24.87 1.02
C MET A 1 13.61 -25.12 2.50
N SER A 2 13.52 -24.10 3.35
CA SER A 2 13.13 -24.34 4.75
C SER A 2 11.73 -24.93 4.72
N ASP A 3 11.52 -26.06 5.36
CA ASP A 3 10.16 -26.51 5.65
C ASP A 3 9.49 -25.40 6.47
N LYS A 4 8.28 -25.01 6.05
CA LYS A 4 7.48 -24.00 6.72
C LYS A 4 6.34 -24.67 7.45
N ILE A 5 6.15 -24.31 8.71
CA ILE A 5 5.18 -24.94 9.59
C ILE A 5 4.24 -23.90 10.17
N SER A 6 3.03 -24.32 10.55
CA SER A 6 2.05 -23.43 11.17
C SER A 6 2.54 -22.88 12.51
N THR A 7 1.99 -21.77 12.97
CA THR A 7 2.34 -21.19 14.28
C THR A 7 2.17 -22.23 15.42
N THR A 8 1.10 -23.03 15.40
CA THR A 8 0.90 -24.09 16.41
C THR A 8 1.96 -25.20 16.32
N ALA A 9 2.37 -25.59 15.11
CA ALA A 9 3.44 -26.57 14.93
C ALA A 9 4.80 -26.00 15.37
N LEU A 10 5.07 -24.71 15.09
CA LEU A 10 6.27 -24.02 15.53
C LEU A 10 6.34 -23.91 17.06
N ALA A 11 5.21 -23.64 17.72
CA ALA A 11 5.14 -23.62 19.18
C ALA A 11 5.50 -24.99 19.76
N LYS A 12 4.93 -26.07 19.19
CA LYS A 12 5.25 -27.45 19.59
C LYS A 12 6.72 -27.81 19.36
N LEU A 13 7.31 -27.37 18.24
CA LEU A 13 8.72 -27.59 17.94
C LEU A 13 9.64 -26.89 18.96
N ARG A 14 9.19 -25.76 19.53
CA ARG A 14 9.92 -24.97 20.54
C ARG A 14 9.57 -25.34 21.98
N ASP A 15 8.73 -26.35 22.20
CA ASP A 15 8.20 -26.71 23.53
C ASP A 15 7.50 -25.53 24.24
N LEU A 16 6.74 -24.73 23.47
CA LEU A 16 5.97 -23.57 23.95
C LEU A 16 4.46 -23.83 23.83
N ASP A 17 3.67 -23.16 24.68
CA ASP A 17 2.24 -23.06 24.42
C ASP A 17 1.98 -22.22 23.16
N ALA A 18 1.01 -22.64 22.35
CA ALA A 18 0.68 -21.94 21.12
C ALA A 18 0.27 -20.48 21.38
N LYS A 19 -0.46 -20.22 22.47
CA LYS A 19 -0.89 -18.87 22.86
C LYS A 19 0.29 -17.96 23.14
N ASP A 20 1.34 -18.50 23.76
CA ASP A 20 2.54 -17.74 24.09
C ASP A 20 3.31 -17.37 22.82
N LEU A 21 3.47 -18.30 21.89
CA LEU A 21 4.10 -17.98 20.59
C LEU A 21 3.30 -16.96 19.78
N PHE A 22 1.96 -17.07 19.76
CA PHE A 22 1.11 -16.04 19.14
C PHE A 22 1.30 -14.66 19.81
N SER A 23 1.46 -14.63 21.13
CA SER A 23 1.73 -13.40 21.87
C SER A 23 3.10 -12.82 21.52
N GLU A 24 4.14 -13.65 21.45
CA GLU A 24 5.49 -13.23 21.05
C GLU A 24 5.52 -12.65 19.63
N LEU A 25 4.91 -13.34 18.67
CA LEU A 25 4.82 -12.85 17.28
C LEU A 25 4.05 -11.53 17.19
N LYS A 26 3.01 -11.36 18.01
CA LYS A 26 2.26 -10.11 18.07
C LYS A 26 3.09 -8.98 18.68
N ILE A 27 3.81 -9.24 19.77
CA ILE A 27 4.69 -8.25 20.43
C ILE A 27 5.83 -7.83 19.51
N ALA A 28 6.40 -8.77 18.75
CA ALA A 28 7.41 -8.48 17.73
C ALA A 28 6.84 -7.71 16.52
N GLY A 29 5.52 -7.56 16.43
CA GLY A 29 4.83 -6.94 15.32
C GLY A 29 4.81 -7.77 14.04
N TYR A 30 5.05 -9.09 14.12
CA TYR A 30 5.06 -9.99 12.95
C TYR A 30 3.64 -10.34 12.52
N ILE A 31 2.71 -10.42 13.47
CA ILE A 31 1.28 -10.60 13.22
C ILE A 31 0.47 -9.50 13.91
N ASN A 32 -0.72 -9.27 13.38
CA ASN A 32 -1.69 -8.33 13.89
C ASN A 32 -3.04 -9.04 14.07
N ARG A 33 -3.96 -8.45 14.84
CA ARG A 33 -5.30 -8.99 15.08
C ARG A 33 -6.34 -8.17 14.30
N GLY A 34 -6.92 -8.77 13.26
CA GLY A 34 -8.11 -8.28 12.58
C GLY A 34 -9.40 -8.86 13.19
N GLU A 35 -10.55 -8.52 12.61
CA GLU A 35 -11.86 -9.06 13.02
C GLU A 35 -11.93 -10.58 12.80
N ASP A 36 -11.51 -11.04 11.61
CA ASP A 36 -11.60 -12.44 11.20
C ASP A 36 -10.45 -13.34 11.69
N GLY A 37 -9.44 -12.77 12.38
CA GLY A 37 -8.34 -13.55 12.93
C GLY A 37 -6.99 -12.87 12.92
N TRP A 38 -5.94 -13.68 12.84
CA TRP A 38 -4.56 -13.21 12.77
C TRP A 38 -4.21 -12.79 11.34
N VAL A 39 -3.70 -11.58 11.21
CA VAL A 39 -3.24 -10.98 9.97
C VAL A 39 -1.71 -10.98 9.97
N LEU A 40 -1.09 -11.53 8.95
CA LEU A 40 0.34 -11.43 8.71
C LEU A 40 0.69 -9.99 8.31
N THR A 41 1.62 -9.37 9.05
CA THR A 41 2.09 -8.02 8.75
C THR A 41 3.20 -8.02 7.70
N GLU A 42 3.50 -6.84 7.15
CA GLU A 42 4.68 -6.65 6.30
C GLU A 42 5.99 -7.05 7.01
N LEU A 43 6.11 -6.73 8.31
CA LEU A 43 7.28 -7.12 9.10
C LEU A 43 7.36 -8.64 9.24
N GLY A 44 6.24 -9.32 9.50
CA GLY A 44 6.19 -10.78 9.56
C GLY A 44 6.59 -11.44 8.25
N LYS A 45 6.16 -10.89 7.11
CA LYS A 45 6.57 -11.37 5.78
C LYS A 45 8.10 -11.32 5.62
N LYS A 46 8.78 -10.27 6.09
CA LYS A 46 10.25 -10.15 6.03
C LYS A 46 10.98 -11.24 6.81
N PHE A 47 10.39 -11.69 7.90
CA PHE A 47 10.94 -12.79 8.70
C PHE A 47 10.50 -14.17 8.18
N GLY A 48 9.93 -14.24 6.97
CA GLY A 48 9.61 -15.47 6.25
C GLY A 48 8.19 -15.99 6.43
N GLY A 49 7.34 -15.23 7.14
CA GLY A 49 5.92 -15.55 7.27
C GLY A 49 5.21 -15.54 5.93
N GLU A 50 4.35 -16.52 5.69
CA GLU A 50 3.54 -16.64 4.47
C GLU A 50 2.14 -17.15 4.78
N TYR A 51 1.19 -16.86 3.90
CA TYR A 51 -0.13 -17.48 3.94
C TYR A 51 -0.14 -18.78 3.15
N VAL A 52 -0.76 -19.81 3.71
CA VAL A 52 -1.07 -21.07 3.01
C VAL A 52 -2.57 -21.31 3.10
N ASN A 53 -3.16 -21.72 1.97
CA ASN A 53 -4.56 -22.12 1.90
C ASN A 53 -4.66 -23.64 2.07
N HIS A 54 -5.51 -24.09 2.98
CA HIS A 54 -5.79 -25.51 3.17
C HIS A 54 -7.28 -25.79 3.10
N THR A 55 -7.66 -26.84 2.36
CA THR A 55 -9.05 -27.21 2.06
C THR A 55 -9.93 -27.34 3.31
N LYS A 56 -9.38 -27.84 4.42
CA LYS A 56 -10.09 -28.03 5.69
C LYS A 56 -10.03 -26.84 6.66
N PHE A 57 -8.96 -26.05 6.63
CA PHE A 57 -8.65 -25.08 7.69
C PHE A 57 -8.69 -23.63 7.22
N GLY A 58 -8.96 -23.41 5.93
CA GLY A 58 -8.90 -22.09 5.32
C GLY A 58 -7.46 -21.58 5.19
N GLN A 59 -7.32 -20.27 5.12
CA GLN A 59 -6.04 -19.58 5.05
C GLN A 59 -5.42 -19.45 6.45
N PHE A 60 -4.14 -19.75 6.59
CA PHE A 60 -3.40 -19.55 7.84
C PHE A 60 -1.93 -19.20 7.59
N ILE A 61 -1.24 -18.75 8.64
CA ILE A 61 0.15 -18.27 8.57
C ILE A 61 1.13 -19.41 8.89
N VAL A 62 2.13 -19.58 8.03
CA VAL A 62 3.27 -20.49 8.21
C VAL A 62 4.58 -19.73 8.33
N TRP A 63 5.56 -20.34 9.00
CA TRP A 63 6.85 -19.76 9.31
C TRP A 63 7.98 -20.75 9.04
N PRO A 64 9.20 -20.28 8.73
CA PRO A 64 10.40 -21.11 8.76
C PRO A 64 10.58 -21.74 10.16
N GLU A 65 11.01 -23.00 10.23
CA GLU A 65 11.28 -23.66 11.52
C GLU A 65 12.30 -22.89 12.37
N ASN A 66 13.29 -22.28 11.71
CA ASN A 66 14.33 -21.46 12.32
C ASN A 66 13.96 -19.97 12.48
N LEU A 67 12.67 -19.62 12.52
CA LEU A 67 12.20 -18.23 12.66
C LEU A 67 12.89 -17.49 13.82
N LEU A 68 13.54 -16.37 13.54
CA LEU A 68 14.08 -15.50 14.59
C LEU A 68 13.03 -14.45 14.96
N ILE A 69 12.64 -14.41 16.23
CA ILE A 69 11.70 -13.44 16.78
C ILE A 69 12.51 -12.41 17.57
N ASP A 70 12.62 -11.21 17.04
CA ASP A 70 13.29 -10.11 17.74
C ASP A 70 12.28 -9.39 18.65
N SER A 71 12.10 -9.93 19.85
CA SER A 71 11.24 -9.34 20.88
C SER A 71 11.81 -8.06 21.51
N THR A 72 13.03 -7.66 21.15
CA THR A 72 13.69 -6.46 21.70
C THR A 72 13.62 -5.25 20.77
N ALA A 73 13.47 -5.47 19.46
CA ALA A 73 13.32 -4.38 18.48
C ALA A 73 12.01 -3.59 18.64
N THR A 74 11.03 -4.14 19.34
CA THR A 74 9.70 -3.56 19.53
C THR A 74 9.26 -3.76 20.98
N SER A 75 8.44 -2.86 21.47
CA SER A 75 7.87 -2.91 22.82
C SER A 75 6.49 -3.59 22.87
N GLY A 76 5.90 -3.92 21.71
CA GLY A 76 4.53 -4.42 21.61
C GLY A 76 3.45 -3.37 21.88
N ASN A 77 3.83 -2.15 22.24
CA ASN A 77 2.90 -1.06 22.54
C ASN A 77 2.30 -0.48 21.27
N THR A 78 1.13 0.14 21.43
CA THR A 78 0.47 0.85 20.33
C THR A 78 0.61 2.36 20.47
N LEU A 79 0.78 3.04 19.33
CA LEU A 79 0.89 4.48 19.21
C LEU A 79 -0.37 5.06 18.55
N SER A 80 -0.89 6.14 19.11
CA SER A 80 -1.91 6.98 18.47
C SER A 80 -1.29 7.86 17.37
N ALA A 81 -2.13 8.42 16.49
CA ALA A 81 -1.71 9.40 15.50
C ALA A 81 -0.98 10.62 16.13
N THR A 82 -1.36 11.01 17.35
CA THR A 82 -0.69 12.08 18.11
C THR A 82 0.74 11.68 18.49
N GLN A 83 0.93 10.47 19.02
CA GLN A 83 2.26 9.98 19.41
C GLN A 83 3.15 9.75 18.19
N ILE A 84 2.59 9.27 17.08
CA ILE A 84 3.30 9.18 15.79
C ILE A 84 3.70 10.58 15.32
N GLY A 85 2.78 11.53 15.38
CA GLY A 85 3.01 12.92 14.99
C GLY A 85 4.13 13.58 15.79
N GLN A 86 4.21 13.34 17.10
CA GLN A 86 5.32 13.82 17.93
C GLN A 86 6.69 13.30 17.46
N ARG A 87 6.77 12.05 16.96
CA ARG A 87 8.02 11.49 16.43
C ARG A 87 8.42 12.09 15.08
N PHE A 88 7.45 12.46 14.25
CA PHE A 88 7.66 13.02 12.92
C PHE A 88 7.56 14.55 12.86
N SER A 89 7.36 15.23 14.00
CA SER A 89 7.09 16.67 14.08
C SER A 89 5.89 17.11 13.23
N LEU A 90 4.84 16.28 13.17
CA LEU A 90 3.59 16.53 12.48
C LEU A 90 2.40 16.52 13.45
N SER A 91 1.32 17.22 13.11
CA SER A 91 0.08 17.14 13.89
C SER A 91 -0.61 15.79 13.64
N ALA A 92 -1.40 15.32 14.63
CA ALA A 92 -2.20 14.10 14.47
C ALA A 92 -3.12 14.15 13.23
N LYS A 93 -3.66 15.32 12.90
CA LYS A 93 -4.45 15.54 11.68
C LYS A 93 -3.65 15.23 10.42
N LYS A 94 -2.41 15.73 10.32
CA LYS A 94 -1.53 15.47 9.18
C LYS A 94 -1.14 14.00 9.09
N ILE A 95 -0.84 13.37 10.23
CA ILE A 95 -0.57 11.92 10.27
C ILE A 95 -1.77 11.12 9.75
N ASN A 96 -2.99 11.41 10.22
CA ASN A 96 -4.18 10.73 9.70
C ASN A 96 -4.40 10.97 8.20
N GLN A 97 -4.09 12.17 7.69
CA GLN A 97 -4.15 12.44 6.26
C GLN A 97 -3.16 11.58 5.46
N LEU A 98 -1.92 11.42 5.96
CA LEU A 98 -0.92 10.57 5.31
C LEU A 98 -1.30 9.08 5.38
N LEU A 99 -1.77 8.61 6.54
CA LEU A 99 -2.25 7.22 6.69
C LEU A 99 -3.48 6.94 5.82
N GLN A 100 -4.34 7.93 5.63
CA GLN A 100 -5.50 7.83 4.74
C GLN A 100 -5.07 7.81 3.26
N GLU A 101 -4.08 8.64 2.88
CA GLU A 101 -3.52 8.66 1.53
C GLU A 101 -2.85 7.33 1.18
N LEU A 102 -2.13 6.73 2.13
CA LEU A 102 -1.58 5.38 2.01
C LEU A 102 -2.67 4.27 1.95
N GLY A 103 -3.94 4.63 2.07
CA GLY A 103 -5.06 3.69 2.05
C GLY A 103 -5.15 2.82 3.29
N TRP A 104 -4.41 3.13 4.37
CA TRP A 104 -4.36 2.32 5.58
C TRP A 104 -5.50 2.62 6.56
N ILE A 105 -6.09 3.81 6.45
CA ILE A 105 -7.31 4.17 7.19
C ILE A 105 -8.32 4.84 6.27
N GLU A 106 -9.56 4.81 6.69
CA GLU A 106 -10.65 5.56 6.08
C GLU A 106 -11.44 6.33 7.11
N LYS A 107 -12.03 7.44 6.65
CA LYS A 107 -12.85 8.28 7.49
C LYS A 107 -14.29 7.81 7.35
N SER A 108 -14.93 7.54 8.48
CA SER A 108 -16.32 7.18 8.61
C SER A 108 -17.05 8.20 9.49
N ASP A 109 -18.38 8.14 9.54
CA ASP A 109 -19.19 9.06 10.36
C ASP A 109 -18.88 8.92 11.86
N ASP A 110 -18.46 7.73 12.28
CA ASP A 110 -18.09 7.38 13.66
C ASP A 110 -16.58 7.56 13.94
N GLY A 111 -15.77 8.05 12.99
CA GLY A 111 -14.36 8.37 13.22
C GLY A 111 -13.41 7.81 12.16
N TRP A 112 -12.38 7.08 12.60
CA TRP A 112 -11.40 6.44 11.71
C TRP A 112 -11.50 4.93 11.79
N SER A 113 -11.60 4.30 10.62
CA SER A 113 -11.64 2.86 10.45
C SER A 113 -10.35 2.36 9.78
N VAL A 114 -9.77 1.28 10.31
CA VAL A 114 -8.59 0.64 9.72
C VAL A 114 -9.00 -0.20 8.51
N THR A 115 -8.23 -0.14 7.43
CA THR A 115 -8.47 -0.96 6.23
C THR A 115 -7.75 -2.30 6.32
N ALA A 116 -8.03 -3.24 5.39
CA ALA A 116 -7.27 -4.49 5.28
C ALA A 116 -5.76 -4.24 5.10
N SER A 117 -5.39 -3.27 4.25
CA SER A 117 -4.00 -2.82 4.09
C SER A 117 -3.45 -2.24 5.39
N GLY A 118 -4.22 -1.40 6.10
CA GLY A 118 -3.84 -0.87 7.41
C GLY A 118 -3.56 -1.95 8.46
N LEU A 119 -4.30 -3.06 8.46
CA LEU A 119 -4.03 -4.20 9.33
C LEU A 119 -2.66 -4.85 8.99
N THR A 120 -2.31 -4.96 7.71
CA THR A 120 -1.00 -5.47 7.29
C THR A 120 0.16 -4.52 7.65
N ALA A 121 -0.11 -3.22 7.69
CA ALA A 121 0.78 -2.18 8.21
C ALA A 121 0.77 -2.08 9.76
N ALA A 122 0.22 -3.08 10.46
CA ALA A 122 0.17 -3.19 11.92
C ALA A 122 -0.73 -2.14 12.63
N GLY A 123 -1.78 -1.67 11.95
CA GLY A 123 -2.84 -0.83 12.51
C GLY A 123 -3.90 -1.65 13.25
N TYR A 124 -4.48 -1.09 14.30
CA TYR A 124 -5.51 -1.71 15.13
C TYR A 124 -6.71 -0.79 15.26
N GLN A 125 -7.90 -1.34 15.02
CA GLN A 125 -9.14 -0.65 15.34
C GLN A 125 -9.31 -0.51 16.85
N ARG A 126 -9.74 0.67 17.29
CA ARG A 126 -10.18 0.96 18.65
C ARG A 126 -11.47 1.78 18.61
N GLU A 127 -12.16 1.76 19.72
CA GLU A 127 -13.37 2.52 19.97
C GLU A 127 -13.27 3.10 21.37
N ASP A 128 -13.58 4.38 21.49
CA ASP A 128 -13.70 5.03 22.78
C ASP A 128 -15.01 4.59 23.44
N LYS A 129 -14.93 4.00 24.64
CA LYS A 129 -16.08 3.38 25.29
C LYS A 129 -17.16 4.36 25.73
N GLU A 130 -16.81 5.63 25.90
CA GLU A 130 -17.74 6.65 26.38
C GLU A 130 -18.46 7.34 25.21
N SER A 131 -17.71 7.74 24.19
CA SER A 131 -18.22 8.46 23.04
C SER A 131 -18.67 7.56 21.88
N GLY A 132 -18.26 6.29 21.87
CA GLY A 132 -18.45 5.37 20.74
C GLY A 132 -17.59 5.73 19.52
N GLN A 133 -16.69 6.72 19.64
CA GLN A 133 -15.90 7.19 18.52
C GLN A 133 -14.79 6.19 18.18
N LYS A 134 -14.71 5.81 16.91
CA LYS A 134 -13.69 4.92 16.35
C LYS A 134 -12.40 5.64 16.05
N PHE A 135 -11.29 5.01 16.37
CA PHE A 135 -9.95 5.49 16.06
C PHE A 135 -8.98 4.34 15.81
N VAL A 136 -7.84 4.64 15.20
CA VAL A 136 -6.82 3.64 14.88
C VAL A 136 -5.55 3.90 15.69
N VAL A 137 -4.98 2.85 16.25
CA VAL A 137 -3.66 2.87 16.89
C VAL A 137 -2.74 1.89 16.17
N TRP A 138 -1.43 2.09 16.26
CA TRP A 138 -0.46 1.39 15.43
C TRP A 138 0.57 0.69 16.28
N HIS A 139 0.99 -0.51 15.92
CA HIS A 139 2.15 -1.12 16.53
C HIS A 139 3.37 -0.17 16.45
N ASP A 140 4.22 -0.14 17.47
CA ASP A 140 5.35 0.79 17.54
C ASP A 140 6.37 0.64 16.40
N SER A 141 6.38 -0.52 15.72
CA SER A 141 7.11 -0.76 14.48
C SER A 141 6.74 0.21 13.35
N ILE A 142 5.57 0.86 13.39
CA ILE A 142 5.08 1.79 12.37
C ILE A 142 6.04 2.96 12.12
N ILE A 143 6.78 3.41 13.15
CA ILE A 143 7.74 4.52 13.04
C ILE A 143 8.93 4.16 12.14
N ARG A 144 9.18 2.85 11.96
CA ARG A 144 10.21 2.31 11.07
C ARG A 144 9.65 1.83 9.73
N ASN A 145 8.34 1.90 9.51
CA ASN A 145 7.75 1.51 8.23
C ASN A 145 8.29 2.42 7.12
N LYS A 146 8.84 1.80 6.07
CA LYS A 146 9.50 2.52 4.96
C LYS A 146 8.54 3.49 4.27
N ARG A 147 7.28 3.07 4.03
CA ARG A 147 6.29 3.87 3.30
C ARG A 147 5.83 5.07 4.08
N LEU A 148 5.49 4.90 5.36
CA LEU A 148 5.12 6.05 6.19
C LEU A 148 6.26 7.08 6.28
N ARG A 149 7.50 6.62 6.50
CA ARG A 149 8.66 7.51 6.56
C ARG A 149 8.86 8.27 5.25
N GLN A 150 8.76 7.57 4.12
CA GLN A 150 8.88 8.17 2.80
C GLN A 150 7.79 9.24 2.59
N SER A 151 6.52 8.93 2.88
CA SER A 151 5.42 9.89 2.78
C SER A 151 5.60 11.12 3.69
N VAL A 152 6.17 10.95 4.88
CA VAL A 152 6.49 12.07 5.78
C VAL A 152 7.59 12.96 5.20
N VAL A 153 8.64 12.35 4.63
CA VAL A 153 9.75 13.07 3.98
C VAL A 153 9.24 13.85 2.76
N GLU A 154 8.46 13.21 1.90
CA GLU A 154 7.82 13.83 0.72
C GLU A 154 6.90 14.98 1.12
N PHE A 155 6.04 14.76 2.11
CA PHE A 155 5.12 15.77 2.61
C PHE A 155 5.83 16.97 3.25
N SER A 156 6.94 16.73 3.96
CA SER A 156 7.71 17.79 4.63
C SER A 156 8.66 18.52 3.68
N GLY A 157 8.89 18.00 2.48
CA GLY A 157 9.83 18.56 1.51
C GLY A 157 11.30 18.46 1.96
N GLN A 158 11.62 17.60 2.93
CA GLN A 158 12.99 17.46 3.45
C GLN A 158 13.99 17.08 2.37
N ASP A 159 13.57 16.28 1.39
CA ASP A 159 14.41 15.85 0.26
C ASP A 159 14.13 16.62 -1.03
N ALA A 160 13.42 17.75 -0.96
CA ALA A 160 13.05 18.52 -2.15
C ALA A 160 14.28 18.95 -2.96
N GLU A 161 15.41 19.26 -2.32
CA GLU A 161 16.66 19.61 -3.00
C GLU A 161 17.40 18.40 -3.60
N ALA A 162 17.27 17.21 -2.99
CA ALA A 162 17.86 15.98 -3.50
C ALA A 162 17.11 15.45 -4.74
N HIS A 163 15.80 15.71 -4.79
CA HIS A 163 14.93 15.40 -5.93
C HIS A 163 14.75 16.57 -6.90
N ALA A 164 15.38 17.72 -6.64
CA ALA A 164 15.33 18.86 -7.54
C ALA A 164 15.93 18.49 -8.91
N THR A 165 15.19 18.82 -9.95
CA THR A 165 15.47 18.44 -11.35
C THR A 165 16.84 18.92 -11.82
N ASP A 166 17.37 20.00 -11.23
CA ASP A 166 18.67 20.58 -11.58
C ASP A 166 19.88 19.68 -11.25
N LYS A 167 19.78 18.75 -10.29
CA LYS A 167 20.87 17.80 -9.98
C LYS A 167 20.68 16.42 -10.63
N SER A 168 19.46 16.08 -11.07
CA SER A 168 19.14 14.81 -11.73
C SER A 168 19.01 14.92 -13.25
N LEU A 169 19.12 16.12 -13.83
CA LEU A 169 18.89 16.38 -15.25
C LEU A 169 19.79 15.56 -16.21
N SER A 170 21.02 15.23 -15.81
CA SER A 170 21.92 14.40 -16.64
C SER A 170 21.68 12.90 -16.49
N SER A 171 21.34 12.41 -15.29
CA SER A 171 21.10 10.99 -15.02
C SER A 171 19.66 10.54 -15.32
N PHE A 172 18.68 11.43 -15.16
CA PHE A 172 17.26 11.17 -15.42
C PHE A 172 16.97 11.16 -16.92
N ARG A 173 17.47 12.15 -17.69
CA ARG A 173 17.32 12.17 -19.16
C ARG A 173 18.08 11.05 -19.88
N GLN A 174 19.15 10.52 -19.29
CA GLN A 174 19.93 9.45 -19.92
C GLN A 174 19.38 8.04 -19.65
N LYS A 175 18.50 7.86 -18.65
CA LYS A 175 18.04 6.52 -18.24
C LYS A 175 16.53 6.29 -18.40
N PHE A 176 15.71 7.35 -18.39
CA PHE A 176 14.26 7.26 -18.59
C PHE A 176 13.81 8.41 -19.47
N GLU A 177 13.46 8.12 -20.72
CA GLU A 177 12.91 9.09 -21.65
C GLU A 177 11.44 9.40 -21.24
N ALA A 178 11.23 10.25 -20.25
CA ALA A 178 9.93 10.89 -20.06
C ALA A 178 9.73 11.92 -21.19
N LYS A 179 9.24 11.44 -22.34
CA LYS A 179 9.24 12.15 -23.63
C LYS A 179 8.12 13.16 -23.77
N HIS A 180 7.02 12.93 -23.06
CA HIS A 180 5.74 13.49 -23.42
C HIS A 180 5.23 14.38 -22.29
N ARG A 181 5.07 15.67 -22.56
CA ARG A 181 4.49 16.61 -21.60
C ARG A 181 2.98 16.67 -21.77
N THR A 182 2.25 16.48 -20.68
CA THR A 182 0.78 16.49 -20.63
C THR A 182 0.23 17.90 -20.40
N LEU A 183 -1.10 18.05 -20.47
CA LEU A 183 -1.78 19.34 -20.32
C LEU A 183 -1.72 19.90 -18.89
N ASP A 184 -1.69 19.04 -17.88
CA ASP A 184 -1.60 19.42 -16.47
C ASP A 184 -0.15 19.59 -15.97
N GLY A 185 0.82 19.18 -16.80
CA GLY A 185 2.24 19.43 -16.61
C GLY A 185 3.06 18.20 -16.23
N HIS A 186 2.49 17.00 -16.16
CA HIS A 186 3.26 15.76 -16.00
C HIS A 186 4.16 15.48 -17.21
N TYR A 187 5.22 14.70 -16.96
CA TYR A 187 6.07 14.12 -17.98
C TYR A 187 5.89 12.60 -17.96
N VAL A 188 5.31 12.06 -19.03
CA VAL A 188 4.95 10.65 -19.14
C VAL A 188 5.83 9.89 -20.14
N ARG A 189 5.84 8.56 -20.04
CA ARG A 189 6.78 7.68 -20.74
C ARG A 189 6.28 7.25 -22.13
N SER A 190 4.97 7.25 -22.36
CA SER A 190 4.37 6.83 -23.63
C SER A 190 3.28 7.76 -24.14
N LYS A 191 2.99 7.70 -25.45
CA LYS A 191 1.85 8.43 -26.04
C LYS A 191 0.51 8.01 -25.47
N GLY A 192 0.35 6.71 -25.15
CA GLY A 192 -0.88 6.19 -24.54
C GLY A 192 -1.12 6.80 -23.16
N GLU A 193 -0.09 6.85 -22.31
CA GLU A 193 -0.15 7.55 -21.02
C GLU A 193 -0.51 9.03 -21.20
N LEU A 194 0.07 9.73 -22.19
CA LEU A 194 -0.26 11.15 -22.44
C LEU A 194 -1.74 11.33 -22.77
N ILE A 195 -2.32 10.45 -23.57
CA ILE A 195 -3.73 10.53 -23.96
C ILE A 195 -4.63 10.24 -22.74
N ILE A 196 -4.26 9.26 -21.91
CA ILE A 196 -4.98 8.93 -20.66
C ILE A 196 -4.91 10.11 -19.68
N ASP A 197 -3.73 10.64 -19.41
CA ASP A 197 -3.50 11.76 -18.49
C ASP A 197 -4.32 12.99 -18.92
N ASN A 198 -4.21 13.37 -20.20
CA ASN A 198 -4.98 14.49 -20.75
C ASN A 198 -6.49 14.24 -20.64
N TRP A 199 -6.96 13.00 -20.85
CA TRP A 199 -8.36 12.67 -20.67
C TRP A 199 -8.81 12.84 -19.22
N LEU A 200 -8.03 12.35 -18.25
CA LEU A 200 -8.31 12.51 -16.82
C LEU A 200 -8.35 14.00 -16.43
N TYR A 201 -7.37 14.77 -16.88
CA TYR A 201 -7.29 16.21 -16.63
C TYR A 201 -8.49 16.97 -17.22
N MET A 202 -8.82 16.73 -18.50
CA MET A 202 -9.94 17.40 -19.17
C MET A 202 -11.30 17.06 -18.57
N ASN A 203 -11.41 15.91 -17.91
CA ASN A 203 -12.61 15.49 -17.17
C ASN A 203 -12.60 15.94 -15.70
N GLY A 204 -11.62 16.75 -15.27
CA GLY A 204 -11.53 17.24 -13.89
C GLY A 204 -11.24 16.14 -12.86
N ILE A 205 -10.70 15.01 -13.30
CA ILE A 205 -10.37 13.89 -12.42
C ILE A 205 -8.99 14.12 -11.83
N VAL A 206 -8.97 14.39 -10.52
CA VAL A 206 -7.72 14.46 -9.74
C VAL A 206 -7.00 13.13 -9.83
N HIS A 207 -5.73 13.17 -10.24
CA HIS A 207 -4.90 11.99 -10.39
C HIS A 207 -3.44 12.31 -10.01
N ALA A 208 -2.68 11.26 -9.73
CA ALA A 208 -1.23 11.31 -9.57
C ALA A 208 -0.60 10.35 -10.58
N TYR A 209 0.46 10.79 -11.26
CA TYR A 209 1.21 9.98 -12.22
C TYR A 209 2.40 9.27 -11.55
N ASP A 210 2.74 8.07 -12.04
CA ASP A 210 3.90 7.25 -11.60
C ASP A 210 3.88 7.02 -10.08
N ARG A 211 2.69 6.76 -9.52
CA ARG A 211 2.47 6.66 -8.08
C ARG A 211 2.91 5.29 -7.58
N GLN A 212 3.78 5.29 -6.56
CA GLN A 212 4.19 4.07 -5.90
C GLN A 212 3.06 3.46 -5.05
N LEU A 213 2.91 2.14 -5.15
CA LEU A 213 1.95 1.40 -4.33
C LEU A 213 2.34 1.49 -2.84
N PRO A 214 1.36 1.55 -1.91
CA PRO A 214 1.59 1.70 -0.47
C PRO A 214 1.98 0.36 0.18
N ILE A 215 2.94 -0.35 -0.44
CA ILE A 215 3.51 -1.64 -0.05
C ILE A 215 5.02 -1.54 -0.16
N GLU A 216 5.77 -2.37 0.55
CA GLU A 216 7.23 -2.25 0.55
C GLU A 216 7.91 -2.50 -0.79
N GLU A 217 7.34 -3.37 -1.61
CA GLU A 217 7.79 -3.67 -2.96
C GLU A 217 7.87 -2.38 -3.80
N ASP A 218 8.89 -2.31 -4.66
CA ASP A 218 9.12 -1.13 -5.50
C ASP A 218 8.31 -1.24 -6.80
N VAL A 219 6.99 -1.05 -6.67
CA VAL A 219 6.03 -1.14 -7.76
C VAL A 219 5.34 0.20 -7.96
N LEU A 220 5.33 0.67 -9.20
CA LEU A 220 4.70 1.92 -9.61
C LEU A 220 3.42 1.59 -10.39
N SER A 221 2.35 2.32 -10.09
CA SER A 221 1.16 2.43 -10.93
C SER A 221 1.33 3.59 -11.91
N ASP A 222 0.75 3.50 -13.10
CA ASP A 222 0.79 4.62 -14.04
C ASP A 222 0.00 5.81 -13.49
N PHE A 223 -1.20 5.55 -12.95
CA PHE A 223 -2.01 6.58 -12.32
C PHE A 223 -2.67 6.10 -11.03
N TYR A 224 -2.80 7.00 -10.07
CA TYR A 224 -3.64 6.83 -8.88
C TYR A 224 -4.75 7.89 -8.88
N LEU A 225 -5.99 7.47 -8.64
CA LEU A 225 -7.17 8.34 -8.59
C LEU A 225 -7.68 8.44 -7.14
N PRO A 226 -7.31 9.51 -6.39
CA PRO A 226 -7.59 9.59 -4.95
C PRO A 226 -9.08 9.55 -4.61
N SER A 227 -9.94 10.13 -5.46
CA SER A 227 -11.39 10.20 -5.23
C SER A 227 -12.06 8.83 -5.12
N GLY A 228 -11.57 7.84 -5.87
CA GLY A 228 -12.07 6.46 -5.84
C GLY A 228 -11.12 5.47 -5.17
N LYS A 229 -9.98 5.93 -4.64
CA LYS A 229 -8.88 5.10 -4.12
C LYS A 229 -8.53 3.93 -5.05
N VAL A 230 -8.46 4.21 -6.34
CA VAL A 230 -8.27 3.21 -7.40
C VAL A 230 -7.05 3.54 -8.22
N TYR A 231 -6.32 2.51 -8.61
CA TYR A 231 -5.17 2.61 -9.50
C TYR A 231 -5.60 2.37 -10.94
N LEU A 232 -4.92 3.00 -11.89
CA LEU A 232 -5.11 2.77 -13.31
C LEU A 232 -3.76 2.39 -13.93
N GLN A 233 -3.76 1.25 -14.63
CA GLN A 233 -2.60 0.74 -15.35
C GLN A 233 -2.90 0.68 -16.85
N TYR A 234 -2.00 1.24 -17.64
CA TYR A 234 -1.94 1.11 -19.07
C TYR A 234 -0.99 -0.03 -19.45
N TRP A 235 -1.49 -1.05 -20.14
CA TRP A 235 -0.72 -2.23 -20.54
C TRP A 235 0.00 -2.07 -21.88
N GLY A 236 0.42 -0.85 -22.19
CA GLY A 236 1.07 -0.49 -23.43
C GLY A 236 2.31 0.37 -23.25
N ASN A 237 3.05 0.52 -24.34
CA ASN A 237 4.14 1.46 -24.50
C ASN A 237 4.16 1.97 -25.95
N ASP A 238 5.12 2.82 -26.30
CA ASP A 238 5.25 3.36 -27.67
C ASP A 238 5.47 2.29 -28.76
N SER A 239 5.85 1.07 -28.37
CA SER A 239 6.08 -0.08 -29.26
C SER A 239 4.93 -1.09 -29.29
N GLY A 240 3.86 -0.87 -28.52
CA GLY A 240 2.68 -1.75 -28.46
C GLY A 240 2.41 -2.34 -27.06
N ASN A 241 1.92 -3.58 -27.00
CA ASN A 241 1.52 -4.23 -25.76
C ASN A 241 2.71 -4.61 -24.86
N MET A 242 2.52 -4.49 -23.55
CA MET A 242 3.39 -5.10 -22.55
C MET A 242 3.25 -6.63 -22.57
N ASN A 243 4.33 -7.36 -22.25
CA ASN A 243 4.33 -8.83 -22.19
C ASN A 243 3.32 -9.35 -21.14
N GLU A 244 2.52 -10.37 -21.50
CA GLU A 244 1.55 -11.05 -20.63
C GLU A 244 2.12 -11.54 -19.29
N GLN A 245 3.37 -12.00 -19.27
CA GLN A 245 4.03 -12.44 -18.03
C GLN A 245 4.22 -11.26 -17.06
N GLN A 246 4.60 -10.09 -17.57
CA GLN A 246 4.75 -8.88 -16.76
C GLN A 246 3.38 -8.38 -16.28
N GLN A 247 2.38 -8.39 -17.16
CA GLN A 247 1.02 -8.00 -16.78
C GLN A 247 0.47 -8.89 -15.65
N THR A 248 0.63 -10.21 -15.78
CA THR A 248 0.20 -11.18 -14.76
C THR A 248 0.91 -10.94 -13.43
N SER A 249 2.24 -10.78 -13.44
CA SER A 249 3.00 -10.52 -12.23
C SER A 249 2.55 -9.24 -11.51
N ILE A 250 2.19 -8.18 -12.25
CA ILE A 250 1.69 -6.94 -11.67
C ILE A 250 0.28 -7.16 -11.12
N ARG A 251 -0.63 -7.80 -11.87
CA ARG A 251 -1.99 -8.13 -11.41
C ARG A 251 -1.99 -8.94 -10.10
N ASP A 252 -1.09 -9.91 -9.99
CA ASP A 252 -0.96 -10.73 -8.78
C ASP A 252 -0.67 -9.88 -7.54
N ILE A 253 0.13 -8.81 -7.69
CA ILE A 253 0.42 -7.87 -6.60
C ILE A 253 -0.84 -7.09 -6.21
N TYR A 254 -1.56 -6.53 -7.18
CA TYR A 254 -2.82 -5.83 -6.91
C TYR A 254 -3.84 -6.75 -6.23
N GLN A 255 -3.98 -7.99 -6.70
CA GLN A 255 -4.90 -8.97 -6.12
C GLN A 255 -4.48 -9.38 -4.71
N ALA A 256 -3.20 -9.68 -4.49
CA ALA A 256 -2.69 -10.09 -3.19
C ALA A 256 -2.85 -9.01 -2.10
N HIS A 257 -2.83 -7.74 -2.50
CA HIS A 257 -3.00 -6.60 -1.61
C HIS A 257 -4.40 -5.97 -1.66
N GLN A 258 -5.32 -6.57 -2.43
CA GLN A 258 -6.70 -6.09 -2.61
C GLN A 258 -6.79 -4.64 -3.09
N PHE A 259 -5.84 -4.21 -3.90
CA PHE A 259 -5.84 -2.88 -4.49
C PHE A 259 -6.77 -2.83 -5.71
N PRO A 260 -7.74 -1.91 -5.74
CA PRO A 260 -8.59 -1.72 -6.91
C PRO A 260 -7.77 -1.28 -8.13
N LEU A 261 -7.98 -1.96 -9.27
CA LEU A 261 -7.23 -1.72 -10.50
C LEU A 261 -8.18 -1.51 -11.69
N ILE A 262 -7.99 -0.41 -12.41
CA ILE A 262 -8.55 -0.13 -13.72
C ILE A 262 -7.47 -0.43 -14.77
N GLU A 263 -7.78 -1.30 -15.71
CA GLU A 263 -6.84 -1.69 -16.77
C GLU A 263 -7.23 -1.03 -18.09
N ILE A 264 -6.26 -0.45 -18.80
CA ILE A 264 -6.44 0.12 -20.14
C ILE A 264 -5.44 -0.52 -21.10
N TYR A 265 -5.91 -0.90 -22.28
CA TYR A 265 -5.11 -1.56 -23.31
C TYR A 265 -4.89 -0.64 -24.52
N PRO A 266 -3.83 -0.84 -25.32
CA PRO A 266 -3.51 0.00 -26.49
C PRO A 266 -4.65 0.19 -27.48
N ASP A 267 -5.45 -0.84 -27.72
CA ASP A 267 -6.62 -0.81 -28.63
C ASP A 267 -7.79 0.04 -28.11
N GLN A 268 -7.75 0.43 -26.83
CA GLN A 268 -8.79 1.24 -26.18
C GLN A 268 -8.46 2.73 -26.14
N ILE A 269 -7.23 3.13 -26.49
CA ILE A 269 -6.76 4.52 -26.37
C ILE A 269 -7.57 5.50 -27.22
N ASP A 270 -8.00 5.10 -28.41
CA ASP A 270 -8.80 5.98 -29.29
C ASP A 270 -10.27 6.08 -28.86
N GLN A 271 -10.68 5.36 -27.80
CA GLN A 271 -12.07 5.23 -27.35
C GLN A 271 -12.24 5.48 -25.85
N LEU A 272 -11.36 6.29 -25.22
CA LEU A 272 -11.41 6.52 -23.78
C LEU A 272 -12.76 7.07 -23.28
N ASP A 273 -13.45 7.87 -24.08
CA ASP A 273 -14.80 8.40 -23.74
C ASP A 273 -15.86 7.31 -23.57
N SER A 274 -15.71 6.15 -24.19
CA SER A 274 -16.61 5.02 -23.97
C SER A 274 -16.08 4.04 -22.92
N VAL A 275 -14.76 3.91 -22.80
CA VAL A 275 -14.09 2.91 -21.95
C VAL A 275 -13.95 3.36 -20.49
N LEU A 276 -13.52 4.60 -20.24
CA LEU A 276 -13.20 5.06 -18.89
C LEU A 276 -14.43 5.37 -18.03
N PRO A 277 -15.47 6.08 -18.51
CA PRO A 277 -16.62 6.43 -17.67
C PRO A 277 -17.29 5.24 -16.94
N PRO A 278 -17.60 4.10 -17.59
CA PRO A 278 -18.19 2.97 -16.87
C PRO A 278 -17.24 2.34 -15.85
N LYS A 279 -15.93 2.27 -16.13
CA LYS A 279 -14.92 1.75 -15.19
C LYS A 279 -14.78 2.65 -13.98
N LEU A 280 -14.72 3.97 -14.19
CA LEU A 280 -14.61 4.97 -13.13
C LEU A 280 -15.85 5.02 -12.23
N LYS A 281 -17.04 4.89 -12.83
CA LYS A 281 -18.31 4.88 -12.10
C LYS A 281 -18.39 3.76 -11.06
N ALA A 282 -17.76 2.61 -11.31
CA ALA A 282 -17.69 1.50 -10.35
C ALA A 282 -16.96 1.90 -9.04
N PHE A 283 -16.14 2.95 -9.08
CA PHE A 283 -15.40 3.50 -7.95
C PHE A 283 -15.94 4.85 -7.47
N GLY A 284 -17.17 5.21 -7.88
CA GLY A 284 -17.80 6.47 -7.50
C GLY A 284 -17.20 7.71 -8.17
N ILE A 285 -16.30 7.55 -9.14
CA ILE A 285 -15.72 8.65 -9.90
C ILE A 285 -16.65 8.96 -11.07
N LYS A 286 -17.09 10.21 -11.17
CA LYS A 286 -17.89 10.70 -12.29
C LYS A 286 -16.98 11.42 -13.28
N ALA A 287 -17.07 11.02 -14.54
CA ALA A 287 -16.65 11.82 -15.67
C ALA A 287 -17.93 12.46 -16.22
N TYR A 288 -17.91 13.79 -16.40
CA TYR A 288 -19.05 14.64 -16.80
C TYR A 288 -20.14 14.87 -15.73
#